data_AF-A0A3Q1EXL2-F1
#
_entry.id   AF-A0A3Q1EXL2-F1
#
_cell.length_a   1.000
_cell.length_b   1.000
_cell.length_c   1.000
_cell.angle_alpha   90.00
_cell.angle_beta   90.00
_cell.angle_gamma   90.00
#
_symmetry.space_group_name_H-M   'P 1'
#
loop_
_entity.id
_entity.type
_entity.pdbx_description
1 polymer ?
#
loop_
_entity_poly.entity_id
_entity_poly.type
_entity_poly.pdbx_seq_one_letter_code
_entity_poly.pdbx_strand_id
1 'polypeptide(L)'
;MNNAFVELLAFQRALKDLVASVDATYAKQYEEFFVGLEGSFGSKHVSPRTLTSRLLGSMVCVEGIITKCSLVRPKVVRSVHYCPATKKTMERKYTDMTSLDAFPSSAIYPTKDEENNPLETEFGLSIYKDHQTITVQEMPEKAPAGQLPRSVDIILDNDLVDVVKPGDRVQVVGTYRCLPGKKGGFTSGTFRTIMIACNVKQMSKDVSPHFSADDVAKIRNFSQTRSINVFDQLARSLAPSIHGHEYIKKAILCMLLGGVEKVLENGSRIRGDINILLIGDPSVAKSQLLRYVLHTAPRAIPTTGRGSSGVGLTAAVTTDQETGERRLEAGAMVLGDRGVVCIDEFDKMSDMDRTAIHEVMEQGRVTIAKAGIHARLNARCSVLAAANPVYGRVRTSNRSSRFNGVQVLTGPGLNGSRS
;
A
#
# COMPACT_ATOMS: atom_id res chain seq x y z
N MET A 1 -2.84 0.49 -27.96
CA MET A 1 -2.02 -0.22 -26.93
C MET A 1 -0.50 -0.08 -27.10
N ASN A 2 0.04 -0.08 -28.32
CA ASN A 2 1.50 -0.03 -28.56
C ASN A 2 2.04 1.39 -28.68
N ASN A 3 1.22 2.33 -29.17
CA ASN A 3 1.54 3.75 -29.22
C ASN A 3 0.53 4.54 -28.39
N ALA A 4 0.58 4.34 -27.08
CA ALA A 4 -0.49 4.76 -26.18
C ALA A 4 -0.60 6.29 -26.07
N PHE A 5 0.50 7.03 -26.24
CA PHE A 5 0.51 8.49 -26.11
C PHE A 5 -0.40 9.19 -27.15
N VAL A 6 -0.24 8.84 -28.42
CA VAL A 6 -1.01 9.45 -29.51
C VAL A 6 -2.47 8.99 -29.46
N GLU A 7 -2.70 7.70 -29.20
CA GLU A 7 -4.05 7.14 -29.11
C GLU A 7 -4.85 7.75 -27.96
N LEU A 8 -4.25 7.88 -26.77
CA LEU A 8 -4.92 8.50 -25.61
C LEU A 8 -5.30 9.96 -25.88
N LEU A 9 -4.41 10.72 -26.48
CA LEU A 9 -4.65 12.13 -26.79
C LEU A 9 -5.78 12.30 -27.82
N ALA A 10 -5.80 11.45 -28.84
CA ALA A 10 -6.91 11.41 -29.81
C ALA A 10 -8.23 11.03 -29.13
N PHE A 11 -8.20 10.06 -28.22
CA PHE A 11 -9.37 9.60 -27.48
C PHE A 11 -9.93 10.68 -26.55
N GLN A 12 -9.05 11.43 -25.86
CA GLN A 12 -9.44 12.55 -25.01
C GLN A 12 -10.08 13.69 -25.82
N ARG A 13 -9.55 13.99 -27.01
CA ARG A 13 -10.14 14.97 -27.93
C ARG A 13 -11.52 14.54 -28.42
N ALA A 14 -11.64 13.30 -28.88
CA ALA A 14 -12.92 12.75 -29.34
C ALA A 14 -13.98 12.72 -28.21
N LEU A 15 -13.57 12.42 -26.97
CA LEU A 15 -14.46 12.48 -25.82
C LEU A 15 -14.94 13.92 -25.57
N LYS A 16 -14.04 14.90 -25.65
CA LYS A 16 -14.41 16.31 -25.49
C LYS A 16 -15.42 16.77 -26.53
N ASP A 17 -15.23 16.39 -27.80
CA ASP A 17 -16.16 16.71 -28.88
C ASP A 17 -17.54 16.05 -28.66
N LEU A 18 -17.54 14.80 -28.18
CA LEU A 18 -18.78 14.09 -27.86
C LEU A 18 -19.52 14.73 -26.68
N VAL A 19 -18.81 15.07 -25.59
CA VAL A 19 -19.40 15.76 -24.45
C VAL A 19 -19.95 17.13 -24.87
N ALA A 20 -19.23 17.88 -25.71
CA ALA A 20 -19.70 19.16 -26.23
C ALA A 20 -20.96 19.04 -27.09
N SER A 21 -21.14 17.91 -27.80
CA SER A 21 -22.35 17.63 -28.59
C SER A 21 -23.58 17.31 -27.73
N VAL A 22 -23.38 16.72 -26.55
CA VAL A 22 -24.46 16.36 -25.61
C VAL A 22 -24.80 17.53 -24.69
N ASP A 23 -23.77 18.15 -24.09
CA ASP A 23 -23.92 19.28 -23.18
C ASP A 23 -22.72 20.26 -23.33
N ALA A 24 -22.97 21.32 -24.08
CA ALA A 24 -22.00 22.38 -24.28
C ALA A 24 -21.70 23.22 -23.01
N THR A 25 -22.61 23.22 -22.03
CA THR A 25 -22.37 23.95 -20.77
C THR A 25 -21.37 23.21 -19.90
N TYR A 26 -21.53 21.89 -19.78
CA TYR A 26 -20.58 21.04 -19.06
C TYR A 26 -19.20 21.03 -19.70
N ALA A 27 -19.13 20.97 -21.04
CA ALA A 27 -17.85 20.99 -21.77
C ALA A 27 -17.04 22.29 -21.59
N LYS A 28 -17.68 23.41 -21.18
CA LYS A 28 -16.98 24.67 -20.87
C LYS A 28 -16.46 24.75 -19.43
N GLN A 29 -17.01 23.94 -18.51
CA GLN A 29 -16.57 23.93 -17.11
C GLN A 29 -15.19 23.27 -16.94
N TYR A 30 -14.87 22.28 -17.77
CA TYR A 30 -13.61 21.54 -17.71
C TYR A 30 -12.80 21.75 -19.01
N GLU A 31 -11.55 22.21 -18.90
CA GLU A 31 -10.71 22.45 -20.08
C GLU A 31 -10.29 21.14 -20.77
N GLU A 32 -10.01 20.08 -19.99
CA GLU A 32 -9.56 18.78 -20.47
C GLU A 32 -10.31 17.62 -19.79
N PHE A 33 -10.60 16.58 -20.57
CA PHE A 33 -11.14 15.32 -20.08
C PHE A 33 -10.08 14.24 -20.19
N PHE A 34 -9.92 13.45 -19.13
CA PHE A 34 -9.02 12.31 -19.11
C PHE A 34 -9.82 11.00 -19.16
N VAL A 35 -9.20 9.95 -19.71
CA VAL A 35 -9.83 8.64 -19.83
C VAL A 35 -8.98 7.60 -19.12
N GLY A 36 -9.61 6.93 -18.16
CA GLY A 36 -9.07 5.74 -17.52
C GLY A 36 -9.36 4.50 -18.34
N LEU A 37 -8.39 3.59 -18.42
CA LEU A 37 -8.57 2.29 -19.05
C LEU A 37 -8.60 1.20 -17.98
N GLU A 38 -9.56 0.29 -18.11
CA GLU A 38 -9.73 -0.88 -17.26
C GLU A 38 -10.05 -2.09 -18.12
N GLY A 39 -9.54 -3.26 -17.75
CA GLY A 39 -9.84 -4.51 -18.46
C GLY A 39 -8.72 -5.53 -18.35
N SER A 40 -8.82 -6.57 -19.16
CA SER A 40 -7.77 -7.58 -19.30
C SER A 40 -6.73 -7.12 -20.33
N PHE A 41 -5.52 -6.87 -19.86
CA PHE A 41 -4.39 -6.42 -20.69
C PHE A 41 -3.56 -7.59 -21.26
N GLY A 42 -3.95 -8.85 -20.99
CA GLY A 42 -3.26 -10.04 -21.46
C GLY A 42 -1.77 -10.04 -21.11
N SER A 43 -0.91 -10.06 -22.13
CA SER A 43 0.55 -10.04 -21.97
C SER A 43 1.13 -8.74 -21.40
N LYS A 44 0.34 -7.65 -21.34
CA LYS A 44 0.77 -6.36 -20.77
C LYS A 44 0.42 -6.20 -19.30
N HIS A 45 -0.12 -7.25 -18.69
CA HIS A 45 -0.25 -7.38 -17.25
C HIS A 45 1.07 -7.88 -16.68
N VAL A 46 1.81 -6.99 -16.01
CA VAL A 46 3.21 -7.20 -15.65
C VAL A 46 3.48 -6.85 -14.18
N SER A 47 4.44 -7.53 -13.54
CA SER A 47 5.00 -7.07 -12.27
C SER A 47 6.10 -6.01 -12.52
N PRO A 48 6.43 -5.19 -11.50
CA PRO A 48 7.57 -4.26 -11.56
C PRO A 48 8.89 -4.90 -12.01
N ARG A 49 9.05 -6.22 -11.80
CA ARG A 49 10.22 -6.98 -12.24
C ARG A 49 10.21 -7.28 -13.73
N THR A 50 9.05 -7.64 -14.29
CA THR A 50 8.86 -7.97 -15.71
C THR A 50 8.69 -6.73 -16.60
N LEU A 51 8.60 -5.54 -16.01
CA LEU A 51 8.55 -4.27 -16.71
C LEU A 51 9.93 -3.98 -17.35
N THR A 52 10.09 -4.41 -18.60
CA THR A 52 11.34 -4.26 -19.37
C THR A 52 11.25 -3.11 -20.37
N SER A 53 12.40 -2.72 -20.94
CA SER A 53 12.49 -1.67 -21.96
C SER A 53 11.64 -1.91 -23.21
N ARG A 54 11.23 -3.16 -23.47
CA ARG A 54 10.35 -3.52 -24.61
C ARG A 54 8.97 -2.90 -24.51
N LEU A 55 8.55 -2.51 -23.31
CA LEU A 55 7.22 -1.95 -23.05
C LEU A 55 7.21 -0.41 -23.06
N LEU A 56 8.34 0.25 -23.38
CA LEU A 56 8.40 1.70 -23.51
C LEU A 56 7.43 2.20 -24.59
N GLY A 57 6.72 3.30 -24.31
CA GLY A 57 5.74 3.84 -25.26
C GLY A 57 4.37 3.14 -25.22
N SER A 58 4.30 2.00 -24.52
CA SER A 58 3.10 1.17 -24.48
C SER A 58 2.31 1.35 -23.19
N MET A 59 1.02 1.03 -23.26
CA MET A 59 0.18 0.96 -22.08
C MET A 59 0.34 -0.39 -21.39
N VAL A 60 0.58 -0.36 -20.09
CA VAL A 60 0.81 -1.53 -19.26
C VAL A 60 -0.06 -1.49 -18.00
N CYS A 61 -0.30 -2.66 -17.44
CA CYS A 61 -0.96 -2.81 -16.16
C CYS A 61 0.05 -3.41 -15.18
N VAL A 62 0.39 -2.65 -14.13
CA VAL A 62 1.35 -3.03 -13.11
C VAL A 62 0.63 -3.35 -11.80
N GLU A 63 0.90 -4.52 -11.24
CA GLU A 63 0.43 -4.91 -9.92
C GLU A 63 1.54 -4.80 -8.87
N GLY A 64 1.23 -4.29 -7.69
CA GLY A 64 2.17 -4.28 -6.58
C GLY A 64 1.61 -3.69 -5.30
N ILE A 65 2.51 -3.46 -4.35
CA ILE A 65 2.23 -2.80 -3.08
C ILE A 65 2.82 -1.40 -3.13
N ILE A 66 2.10 -0.41 -2.63
CA ILE A 66 2.61 0.95 -2.51
C ILE A 66 3.52 1.03 -1.30
N THR A 67 4.77 1.42 -1.51
CA THR A 67 5.76 1.52 -0.45
C THR A 67 5.98 2.96 0.00
N LYS A 68 5.97 3.90 -0.95
CA LYS A 68 6.22 5.32 -0.68
C LYS A 68 5.18 6.17 -1.41
N CYS A 69 4.70 7.19 -0.72
CA CYS A 69 3.90 8.25 -1.30
C CYS A 69 4.58 9.60 -1.06
N SER A 70 4.62 10.44 -2.10
CA SER A 70 4.99 11.85 -1.96
C SER A 70 3.83 12.66 -1.39
N LEU A 71 4.16 13.86 -0.92
CA LEU A 71 3.17 14.90 -0.67
C LEU A 71 2.51 15.33 -1.98
N VAL A 72 1.25 15.74 -1.89
CA VAL A 72 0.48 16.31 -3.01
C VAL A 72 0.97 17.72 -3.27
N ARG A 73 1.20 18.06 -4.55
CA ARG A 73 1.63 19.40 -4.97
C ARG A 73 0.83 19.87 -6.19
N PRO A 74 0.46 21.16 -6.26
CA PRO A 74 -0.12 21.71 -7.47
C PRO A 74 0.98 21.90 -8.53
N LYS A 75 0.64 21.58 -9.77
CA LYS A 75 1.46 21.75 -10.96
C LYS A 75 0.74 22.67 -11.94
N VAL A 76 1.43 23.68 -12.45
CA VAL A 76 0.86 24.63 -13.41
C VAL A 76 0.64 23.96 -14.77
N VAL A 77 -0.53 24.19 -15.37
CA VAL A 77 -0.88 23.75 -16.73
C VAL A 77 -0.97 24.95 -17.66
N ARG A 78 -1.62 26.03 -17.19
CA ARG A 78 -1.82 27.27 -17.95
C ARG A 78 -1.69 28.46 -17.01
N SER A 79 -0.89 29.46 -17.38
CA SER A 79 -0.87 30.75 -16.70
C SER A 79 -1.54 31.82 -17.55
N VAL A 80 -2.27 32.71 -16.87
CA VAL A 80 -2.86 33.91 -17.46
C VAL A 80 -2.13 35.12 -16.89
N HIS A 81 -1.70 36.00 -17.78
CA HIS A 81 -0.98 37.23 -17.47
C HIS A 81 -1.75 38.41 -18.02
N TYR A 82 -1.77 39.50 -17.27
CA TYR A 82 -2.39 40.74 -17.68
C TYR A 82 -1.32 41.84 -17.76
N CYS A 83 -1.35 42.61 -18.86
CA CYS A 83 -0.52 43.79 -18.99
C CYS A 83 -1.37 45.05 -18.72
N PRO A 84 -1.11 45.81 -17.64
CA PRO A 84 -1.86 47.03 -17.34
C PRO A 84 -1.72 48.13 -18.41
N ALA A 85 -0.59 48.18 -19.10
CA ALA A 85 -0.31 49.20 -20.11
C ALA A 85 -1.06 48.96 -21.42
N THR A 86 -1.08 47.71 -21.90
CA THR A 86 -1.74 47.34 -23.17
C THR A 86 -3.18 46.88 -22.98
N LYS A 87 -3.60 46.61 -21.74
CA LYS A 87 -4.88 46.00 -21.34
C LYS A 87 -5.14 44.64 -22.02
N LYS A 88 -4.09 43.97 -22.47
CA LYS A 88 -4.16 42.65 -23.10
C LYS A 88 -3.90 41.56 -22.07
N THR A 89 -4.59 40.44 -22.22
CA THR A 89 -4.31 39.20 -21.50
C THR A 89 -3.47 38.29 -22.38
N MET A 90 -2.36 37.80 -21.85
CA MET A 90 -1.50 36.79 -22.47
C MET A 90 -1.69 35.47 -21.73
N GLU A 91 -1.93 34.39 -22.46
CA GLU A 91 -1.99 33.05 -21.90
C GLU A 91 -0.80 32.22 -22.33
N ARG A 92 -0.24 31.43 -21.38
CA ARG A 92 0.86 30.52 -21.66
C ARG A 92 0.56 29.13 -21.12
N LYS A 93 0.61 28.13 -22.00
CA LYS A 93 0.52 26.71 -21.62
C LYS A 93 1.90 26.15 -21.31
N TYR A 94 1.98 25.38 -20.23
CA TYR A 94 3.19 24.69 -19.81
C TYR A 94 3.01 23.18 -19.99
N THR A 95 3.90 22.61 -20.77
CA THR A 95 4.05 21.18 -20.96
C THR A 95 5.40 20.74 -20.40
N ASP A 96 5.44 19.54 -19.85
CA ASP A 96 6.63 18.99 -19.19
C ASP A 96 6.88 17.57 -19.74
N MET A 97 8.03 16.98 -19.46
CA MET A 97 8.33 15.63 -19.92
C MET A 97 7.41 14.56 -19.31
N THR A 98 6.62 14.92 -18.30
CA THR A 98 5.59 14.10 -17.66
C THR A 98 4.20 14.27 -18.27
N SER A 99 3.95 15.28 -19.12
CA SER A 99 2.72 15.38 -19.90
C SER A 99 2.74 14.42 -21.10
N LEU A 100 1.56 14.04 -21.60
CA LEU A 100 1.43 13.16 -22.78
C LEU A 100 2.18 13.76 -23.98
N ASP A 101 2.10 15.09 -24.15
CA ASP A 101 2.93 15.83 -25.09
C ASP A 101 4.34 16.04 -24.54
N ALA A 102 5.34 15.61 -25.31
CA ALA A 102 6.74 15.51 -24.90
C ALA A 102 7.57 16.78 -25.13
N PHE A 103 6.94 17.93 -25.33
CA PHE A 103 7.65 19.19 -25.51
C PHE A 103 7.83 19.90 -24.16
N PRO A 104 9.04 19.98 -23.59
CA PRO A 104 9.26 20.75 -22.37
C PRO A 104 9.18 22.24 -22.71
N SER A 105 8.21 22.94 -22.12
CA SER A 105 8.16 24.41 -22.13
C SER A 105 9.09 24.95 -21.04
N SER A 106 9.66 26.14 -21.24
CA SER A 106 10.42 26.80 -20.19
C SER A 106 9.50 27.11 -19.01
N ALA A 107 9.83 26.64 -17.81
CA ALA A 107 9.06 26.86 -16.58
C ALA A 107 9.10 28.32 -16.06
N ILE A 108 9.62 29.26 -16.85
CA ILE A 108 9.74 30.67 -16.50
C ILE A 108 8.44 31.37 -16.85
N TYR A 109 7.83 32.00 -15.85
CA TYR A 109 6.70 32.89 -16.04
C TYR A 109 7.16 34.10 -16.87
N PRO A 110 6.47 34.44 -17.97
CA PRO A 110 6.77 35.65 -18.72
C PRO A 110 6.57 36.88 -17.82
N THR A 111 7.62 37.67 -17.68
CA THR A 111 7.61 38.90 -16.87
C THR A 111 7.44 40.15 -17.72
N LYS A 112 7.68 40.04 -19.03
CA LYS A 112 7.56 41.13 -19.98
C LYS A 112 6.89 40.68 -21.27
N ASP A 113 6.10 41.58 -21.85
CA ASP A 113 5.51 41.42 -23.18
C ASP A 113 6.55 41.65 -24.30
N GLU A 114 6.16 41.39 -25.56
CA GLU A 114 6.97 41.67 -26.76
C GLU A 114 7.39 43.15 -26.85
N GLU A 115 6.58 44.06 -26.30
CA GLU A 115 6.85 45.49 -26.21
C GLU A 115 7.59 45.90 -24.91
N ASN A 116 8.14 44.93 -24.17
CA ASN A 116 8.91 45.11 -22.93
C ASN A 116 8.11 45.68 -21.74
N ASN A 117 6.78 45.70 -21.83
CA ASN A 117 5.89 46.12 -20.75
C ASN A 117 5.84 45.06 -19.63
N PRO A 118 5.72 45.46 -18.35
CA PRO A 118 5.62 44.51 -17.25
C PRO A 118 4.30 43.74 -17.30
N LEU A 119 4.38 42.43 -17.09
CA LEU A 119 3.24 41.52 -16.99
C LEU A 119 2.95 41.18 -15.53
N GLU A 120 1.68 41.27 -15.15
CA GLU A 120 1.18 40.79 -13.87
C GLU A 120 0.53 39.42 -14.04
N THR A 121 0.85 38.48 -13.15
CA THR A 121 0.29 37.13 -13.17
C THR A 121 -1.04 37.07 -12.46
N GLU A 122 -2.08 36.65 -13.19
CA GLU A 122 -3.40 36.45 -12.62
C GLU A 122 -3.57 34.99 -12.18
N PHE A 123 -3.30 34.76 -10.89
CA PHE A 123 -3.38 33.41 -10.30
C PHE A 123 -4.80 32.83 -10.33
N GLY A 124 -5.84 33.67 -10.24
CA GLY A 124 -7.24 33.21 -10.20
C GLY A 124 -7.76 32.63 -11.52
N LEU A 125 -7.22 33.08 -12.66
CA LEU A 125 -7.57 32.56 -13.99
C LEU A 125 -6.58 31.49 -14.49
N SER A 126 -5.47 31.33 -13.77
CA SER A 126 -4.45 30.31 -14.04
C SER A 126 -4.94 28.95 -13.57
N ILE A 127 -4.56 27.90 -14.31
CA ILE A 127 -5.01 26.53 -14.06
C ILE A 127 -3.85 25.70 -13.53
N TYR A 128 -4.13 25.04 -12.41
CA TYR A 128 -3.26 24.12 -11.73
C TYR A 128 -3.91 22.74 -11.69
N LYS A 129 -3.08 21.70 -11.68
CA LYS A 129 -3.50 20.32 -11.45
C LYS A 129 -2.76 19.73 -10.25
N ASP A 130 -3.40 18.82 -9.53
CA ASP A 130 -2.73 18.08 -8.48
C ASP A 130 -1.79 17.03 -9.06
N HIS A 131 -0.60 16.91 -8.47
CA HIS A 131 0.45 15.98 -8.88
C HIS A 131 1.00 15.26 -7.65
N GLN A 132 1.11 13.93 -7.75
CA GLN A 132 1.67 13.07 -6.73
C GLN A 132 2.53 11.97 -7.36
N THR A 133 3.61 11.60 -6.68
CA THR A 133 4.47 10.49 -7.09
C THR A 133 4.39 9.39 -6.04
N ILE A 134 4.09 8.17 -6.50
CA ILE A 134 4.06 6.97 -5.67
C ILE A 134 5.09 5.97 -6.17
N THR A 135 5.58 5.10 -5.28
CA THR A 135 6.44 3.98 -5.66
C THR A 135 5.74 2.66 -5.41
N VAL A 136 5.58 1.87 -6.46
CA VAL A 136 4.99 0.53 -6.38
C VAL A 136 6.09 -0.51 -6.42
N GLN A 137 6.08 -1.40 -5.44
CA GLN A 137 7.00 -2.52 -5.32
C GLN A 137 6.30 -3.83 -5.65
N GLU A 138 7.05 -4.77 -6.20
CA GLU A 138 6.57 -6.14 -6.42
C GLU A 138 6.08 -6.78 -5.10
N MET A 139 5.00 -7.56 -5.18
CA MET A 139 4.47 -8.28 -4.02
C MET A 139 5.52 -9.29 -3.51
N PRO A 140 5.85 -9.29 -2.21
CA PRO A 140 6.91 -10.14 -1.67
C PRO A 140 6.64 -11.64 -1.87
N GLU A 141 5.37 -12.05 -1.87
CA GLU A 141 4.95 -13.42 -2.14
C GLU A 141 5.24 -13.92 -3.57
N LYS A 142 5.33 -13.00 -4.55
CA LYS A 142 5.65 -13.32 -5.96
C LYS A 142 7.14 -13.15 -6.27
N ALA A 143 7.91 -12.57 -5.35
CA ALA A 143 9.33 -12.29 -5.57
C ALA A 143 10.17 -13.58 -5.44
N PRO A 144 11.13 -13.81 -6.36
CA PRO A 144 12.03 -14.96 -6.26
C PRO A 144 12.95 -14.81 -5.04
N ALA A 145 13.14 -15.90 -4.30
CA ALA A 145 13.99 -15.93 -3.11
C ALA A 145 15.43 -15.52 -3.44
N GLY A 146 16.03 -14.68 -2.59
CA GLY A 146 17.44 -14.25 -2.70
C GLY A 146 17.69 -13.06 -3.62
N GLN A 147 16.68 -12.50 -4.29
CA GLN A 147 16.82 -11.28 -5.09
C GLN A 147 16.10 -10.10 -4.43
N LEU A 148 16.65 -8.90 -4.64
CA LEU A 148 16.01 -7.67 -4.18
C LEU A 148 14.68 -7.45 -4.96
N PRO A 149 13.57 -7.17 -4.26
CA PRO A 149 12.31 -6.78 -4.90
C PRO A 149 12.50 -5.47 -5.67
N ARG A 150 12.03 -5.44 -6.92
CA ARG A 150 12.12 -4.24 -7.78
C ARG A 150 10.94 -3.32 -7.54
N SER A 151 11.17 -2.03 -7.73
CA SER A 151 10.16 -0.97 -7.61
C SER A 151 10.11 -0.12 -8.87
N VAL A 152 8.94 0.46 -9.12
CA VAL A 152 8.69 1.38 -10.24
C VAL A 152 8.03 2.64 -9.70
N ASP A 153 8.49 3.78 -10.19
CA ASP A 153 7.92 5.09 -9.87
C ASP A 153 6.72 5.37 -10.77
N ILE A 154 5.62 5.77 -10.18
CA ILE A 154 4.37 6.06 -10.86
C ILE A 154 3.93 7.47 -10.50
N ILE A 155 3.51 8.24 -11.49
CA ILE A 155 2.96 9.57 -11.33
C ILE A 155 1.44 9.48 -11.41
N LEU A 156 0.78 10.05 -10.41
CA LEU A 156 -0.66 10.25 -10.33
C LEU A 156 -0.94 11.74 -10.53
N ASP A 157 -1.89 12.06 -11.38
CA ASP A 157 -2.33 13.42 -11.69
C ASP A 157 -3.84 13.57 -11.45
N ASN A 158 -4.28 14.80 -11.17
CA ASN A 158 -5.69 15.18 -11.00
C ASN A 158 -6.38 14.33 -9.90
N ASP A 159 -7.59 13.82 -10.19
CA ASP A 159 -8.44 13.08 -9.26
C ASP A 159 -7.86 11.73 -8.80
N LEU A 160 -6.77 11.25 -9.42
CA LEU A 160 -6.09 10.01 -9.00
C LEU A 160 -5.19 10.23 -7.78
N VAL A 161 -4.96 11.47 -7.39
CA VAL A 161 -4.13 11.85 -6.26
C VAL A 161 -4.81 11.50 -4.93
N ASP A 162 -4.04 11.04 -3.95
CA ASP A 162 -4.47 10.62 -2.61
C ASP A 162 -5.52 9.48 -2.58
N VAL A 163 -5.76 8.82 -3.72
CA VAL A 163 -6.62 7.63 -3.81
C VAL A 163 -6.00 6.45 -3.06
N VAL A 164 -4.67 6.43 -2.87
CA VAL A 164 -3.95 5.26 -2.38
C VAL A 164 -2.97 5.59 -1.27
N LYS A 165 -2.82 4.66 -0.32
CA LYS A 165 -1.96 4.85 0.86
C LYS A 165 -0.78 3.88 0.84
N PRO A 166 0.35 4.23 1.48
CA PRO A 166 1.43 3.29 1.71
C PRO A 166 0.91 2.04 2.46
N GLY A 167 1.19 0.85 1.93
CA GLY A 167 0.64 -0.42 2.41
C GLY A 167 -0.43 -1.03 1.50
N ASP A 168 -1.10 -0.22 0.67
CA ASP A 168 -2.17 -0.71 -0.19
C ASP A 168 -1.63 -1.55 -1.35
N ARG A 169 -2.35 -2.63 -1.65
CA ARG A 169 -2.16 -3.43 -2.86
C ARG A 169 -2.95 -2.78 -3.98
N VAL A 170 -2.30 -2.50 -5.09
CA VAL A 170 -2.89 -1.77 -6.21
C VAL A 170 -2.55 -2.41 -7.53
N GLN A 171 -3.48 -2.29 -8.45
CA GLN A 171 -3.32 -2.53 -9.86
C GLN A 171 -3.40 -1.17 -10.54
N VAL A 172 -2.28 -0.70 -11.10
CA VAL A 172 -2.20 0.58 -11.79
C VAL A 172 -2.10 0.34 -13.28
N VAL A 173 -2.99 0.96 -14.04
CA VAL A 173 -2.92 0.99 -15.50
C VAL A 173 -2.34 2.34 -15.91
N GLY A 174 -1.32 2.31 -16.76
CA GLY A 174 -0.65 3.53 -17.19
C GLY A 174 0.25 3.36 -18.40
N THR A 175 0.73 4.48 -18.92
CA THR A 175 1.71 4.50 -20.01
C THR A 175 3.12 4.48 -19.45
N TYR A 176 3.95 3.56 -19.93
CA TYR A 176 5.34 3.46 -19.50
C TYR A 176 6.25 4.38 -20.31
N ARG A 177 7.02 5.22 -19.60
CA ARG A 177 7.84 6.29 -20.19
C ARG A 177 9.22 6.34 -19.57
N CYS A 178 10.20 6.79 -20.34
CA CYS A 178 11.53 7.14 -19.84
C CYS A 178 11.72 8.66 -19.83
N LEU A 179 12.29 9.18 -18.74
CA LEU A 179 12.71 10.56 -18.59
C LEU A 179 14.25 10.64 -18.68
N PRO A 180 14.80 11.53 -19.53
CA PRO A 180 16.22 11.77 -19.58
C PRO A 180 16.69 12.58 -18.37
N GLY A 181 17.74 12.10 -17.69
CA GLY A 181 18.42 12.84 -16.65
C GLY A 181 19.49 13.75 -17.23
N LYS A 182 19.28 15.07 -17.19
CA LYS A 182 20.31 16.07 -17.50
C LYS A 182 20.94 16.56 -16.19
N LYS A 183 22.24 16.30 -15.99
CA LYS A 183 23.03 16.90 -14.90
C LYS A 183 24.17 17.69 -15.52
N GLY A 184 24.18 19.02 -15.35
CA GLY A 184 25.28 19.88 -15.78
C GLY A 184 25.53 19.93 -17.30
N GLY A 185 24.49 19.89 -18.13
CA GLY A 185 24.62 19.98 -19.60
C GLY A 185 25.05 18.70 -20.31
N PHE A 186 25.61 17.72 -19.57
CA PHE A 186 25.88 16.38 -20.08
C PHE A 186 24.66 15.47 -19.86
N THR A 187 24.22 14.80 -20.92
CA THR A 187 23.18 13.77 -20.83
C THR A 187 23.85 12.42 -20.62
N SER A 188 23.59 11.77 -19.48
CA SER A 188 23.98 10.37 -19.31
C SER A 188 23.12 9.50 -20.22
N GLY A 189 23.67 8.39 -20.74
CA GLY A 189 22.89 7.38 -21.48
C GLY A 189 21.96 6.56 -20.58
N THR A 190 22.00 6.78 -19.27
CA THR A 190 21.09 6.16 -18.30
C THR A 190 19.82 6.98 -18.16
N PHE A 191 18.68 6.38 -18.48
CA PHE A 191 17.37 7.01 -18.34
C PHE A 191 16.63 6.50 -17.11
N ARG A 192 15.87 7.39 -16.46
CA ARG A 192 14.97 7.03 -15.37
C ARG A 192 13.63 6.64 -15.98
N THR A 193 13.08 5.51 -15.57
CA THR A 193 11.77 5.06 -16.07
C THR A 193 10.67 5.41 -15.08
N ILE A 194 9.58 5.95 -15.59
CA ILE A 194 8.38 6.28 -14.83
C ILE A 194 7.16 5.70 -15.55
N MET A 195 6.08 5.53 -14.81
CA MET A 195 4.78 5.23 -15.39
C MET A 195 3.82 6.38 -15.09
N ILE A 196 3.10 6.85 -16.10
CA ILE A 196 2.04 7.85 -15.92
C ILE A 196 0.74 7.07 -15.77
N ALA A 197 0.10 7.15 -14.61
CA ALA A 197 -1.12 6.41 -14.34
C ALA A 197 -2.32 7.04 -15.08
N CYS A 198 -3.14 6.18 -15.68
CA CYS A 198 -4.44 6.54 -16.22
C CYS A 198 -5.58 6.05 -15.31
N ASN A 199 -5.35 4.97 -14.58
CA ASN A 199 -6.31 4.39 -13.64
C ASN A 199 -5.59 3.68 -12.51
N VAL A 200 -6.16 3.75 -11.31
CA VAL A 200 -5.65 3.09 -10.11
C VAL A 200 -6.77 2.29 -9.47
N LYS A 201 -6.61 0.97 -9.41
CA LYS A 201 -7.56 0.07 -8.77
C LYS A 201 -6.94 -0.51 -7.50
N GLN A 202 -7.54 -0.22 -6.35
CA GLN A 202 -7.15 -0.86 -5.11
C GLN A 202 -7.59 -2.33 -5.10
N MET A 203 -6.64 -3.24 -4.91
CA MET A 203 -6.87 -4.66 -4.68
C MET A 203 -7.14 -4.88 -3.18
N SER A 204 -8.16 -4.19 -2.66
CA SER A 204 -8.52 -4.21 -1.23
C SER A 204 -9.87 -4.88 -0.95
N LYS A 205 -10.62 -5.24 -1.99
CA LYS A 205 -11.67 -6.24 -1.88
C LYS A 205 -10.99 -7.58 -2.06
N ASP A 206 -11.16 -8.43 -1.05
CA ASP A 206 -10.71 -9.82 -1.01
C ASP A 206 -10.63 -10.35 -2.43
N VAL A 207 -9.46 -10.86 -2.81
CA VAL A 207 -9.35 -11.76 -3.97
C VAL A 207 -10.45 -12.76 -3.72
N SER A 208 -11.62 -12.57 -4.33
CA SER A 208 -12.69 -13.52 -4.24
C SER A 208 -12.14 -14.62 -5.13
N PRO A 209 -11.63 -15.73 -4.56
CA PRO A 209 -11.37 -16.85 -5.43
C PRO A 209 -12.70 -17.11 -6.13
N HIS A 210 -12.68 -17.25 -7.45
CA HIS A 210 -13.86 -17.62 -8.20
C HIS A 210 -14.25 -19.03 -7.77
N PHE A 211 -15.06 -19.14 -6.71
CA PHE A 211 -15.58 -20.41 -6.23
C PHE A 211 -16.63 -20.88 -7.23
N SER A 212 -16.49 -22.12 -7.71
CA SER A 212 -17.56 -22.74 -8.47
C SER A 212 -18.76 -23.02 -7.56
N ALA A 213 -19.96 -23.11 -8.13
CA ALA A 213 -21.15 -23.57 -7.42
C ALA A 213 -20.92 -24.94 -6.75
N ASP A 214 -20.13 -25.81 -7.39
CA ASP A 214 -19.76 -27.12 -6.87
C ASP A 214 -18.88 -27.02 -5.62
N ASP A 215 -17.97 -26.04 -5.56
CA ASP A 215 -17.10 -25.84 -4.39
C ASP A 215 -17.91 -25.34 -3.20
N VAL A 216 -18.86 -24.43 -3.44
CA VAL A 216 -19.80 -23.97 -2.41
C VAL A 216 -20.65 -25.13 -1.89
N ALA A 217 -21.10 -26.04 -2.78
CA ALA A 217 -21.83 -27.24 -2.38
C ALA A 217 -20.96 -28.17 -1.51
N LYS A 218 -19.70 -28.41 -1.88
CA LYS A 218 -18.75 -29.21 -1.07
C LYS A 218 -18.50 -28.57 0.30
N ILE A 219 -18.31 -27.25 0.37
CA ILE A 219 -18.13 -26.51 1.62
C ILE A 219 -19.35 -26.67 2.52
N ARG A 220 -20.56 -26.56 1.96
CA ARG A 220 -21.82 -26.75 2.70
C ARG A 220 -21.97 -28.19 3.20
N ASN A 221 -21.64 -29.18 2.38
CA ASN A 221 -21.69 -30.59 2.80
C ASN A 221 -20.68 -30.87 3.92
N PHE A 222 -19.46 -30.33 3.80
CA PHE A 222 -18.42 -30.46 4.82
C PHE A 222 -18.82 -29.80 6.14
N SER A 223 -19.43 -28.61 6.11
CA SER A 223 -19.87 -27.91 7.33
C SER A 223 -21.05 -28.59 8.03
N GLN A 224 -21.90 -29.30 7.28
CA GLN A 224 -23.06 -30.04 7.82
C GLN A 224 -22.71 -31.45 8.32
N THR A 225 -21.50 -31.94 8.03
CA THR A 225 -21.05 -33.27 8.45
C THR A 225 -20.85 -33.29 9.97
N ARG A 226 -21.85 -33.77 10.71
CA ARG A 226 -21.86 -33.81 12.20
C ARG A 226 -20.96 -34.89 12.82
N SER A 227 -20.46 -35.84 12.03
CA SER A 227 -19.68 -36.98 12.54
C SER A 227 -18.22 -36.65 12.87
N ILE A 228 -17.72 -35.47 12.46
CA ILE A 228 -16.34 -35.05 12.65
C ILE A 228 -16.33 -33.70 13.35
N ASN A 229 -15.51 -33.55 14.40
CA ASN A 229 -15.21 -32.25 14.99
C ASN A 229 -14.42 -31.42 13.95
N VAL A 230 -15.12 -30.68 13.10
CA VAL A 230 -14.54 -29.91 11.97
C VAL A 230 -13.39 -29.02 12.43
N PHE A 231 -13.54 -28.36 13.59
CA PHE A 231 -12.51 -27.51 14.17
C PHE A 231 -11.21 -28.26 14.49
N ASP A 232 -11.32 -29.46 15.05
CA ASP A 232 -10.16 -30.30 15.39
C ASP A 232 -9.49 -30.86 14.13
N GLN A 233 -10.30 -31.23 13.14
CA GLN A 233 -9.83 -31.70 11.84
C GLN A 233 -9.04 -30.61 11.10
N LEU A 234 -9.55 -29.37 11.09
CA LEU A 234 -8.85 -28.22 10.50
C LEU A 234 -7.56 -27.91 11.25
N ALA A 235 -7.58 -27.95 12.58
CA ALA A 235 -6.38 -27.69 13.38
C ALA A 235 -5.28 -28.75 13.16
N ARG A 236 -5.64 -30.03 12.99
CA ARG A 236 -4.70 -31.09 12.63
C ARG A 236 -4.16 -30.93 11.20
N SER A 237 -5.01 -30.45 10.30
CA SER A 237 -4.65 -30.21 8.89
C SER A 237 -3.78 -28.97 8.70
N LEU A 238 -3.75 -28.03 9.65
CA LEU A 238 -2.91 -26.85 9.58
C LEU A 238 -1.44 -27.25 9.48
N ALA A 239 -0.83 -27.87 10.48
CA ALA A 239 0.59 -28.25 10.39
C ALA A 239 0.78 -29.76 10.55
N PRO A 240 0.62 -30.57 9.49
CA PRO A 240 0.76 -32.03 9.57
C PRO A 240 2.20 -32.48 9.81
N SER A 241 3.19 -31.65 9.44
CA SER A 241 4.62 -31.93 9.61
C SER A 241 5.10 -31.85 11.06
N ILE A 242 4.34 -31.21 11.95
CA ILE A 242 4.70 -31.02 13.35
C ILE A 242 3.88 -31.97 14.21
N HIS A 243 4.54 -32.87 14.91
CA HIS A 243 3.87 -33.78 15.84
C HIS A 243 3.44 -33.05 17.13
N GLY A 244 2.23 -33.33 17.61
CA GLY A 244 1.68 -32.74 18.84
C GLY A 244 1.20 -31.29 18.70
N HIS A 245 1.23 -30.56 19.82
CA HIS A 245 0.83 -29.14 19.93
C HIS A 245 -0.59 -28.82 19.43
N GLU A 246 -1.57 -29.70 19.69
CA GLU A 246 -2.94 -29.52 19.20
C GLU A 246 -3.58 -28.20 19.66
N TYR A 247 -3.38 -27.79 20.92
CA TYR A 247 -3.90 -26.52 21.43
C TYR A 247 -3.30 -25.30 20.75
N ILE A 248 -2.00 -25.33 20.42
CA ILE A 248 -1.32 -24.23 19.74
C ILE A 248 -1.86 -24.10 18.31
N LYS A 249 -2.03 -25.21 17.60
CA LYS A 249 -2.61 -25.22 16.25
C LYS A 249 -4.05 -24.70 16.25
N LYS A 250 -4.86 -25.10 17.24
CA LYS A 250 -6.23 -24.57 17.45
C LYS A 250 -6.23 -23.06 17.67
N ALA A 251 -5.33 -22.55 18.51
CA ALA A 251 -5.20 -21.11 18.75
C ALA A 251 -4.78 -20.35 17.48
N ILE A 252 -3.78 -20.85 16.74
CA ILE A 252 -3.36 -20.27 15.46
C ILE A 252 -4.50 -20.26 14.45
N LEU A 253 -5.31 -21.33 14.39
CA LEU A 253 -6.49 -21.37 13.52
C LEU A 253 -7.50 -20.26 13.89
N CYS A 254 -7.78 -20.05 15.18
CA CYS A 254 -8.63 -18.94 15.63
C CYS A 254 -8.05 -17.58 15.23
N MET A 255 -6.73 -17.40 15.33
CA MET A 255 -6.05 -16.18 14.90
C MET A 255 -6.18 -15.95 13.38
N LEU A 256 -6.01 -17.00 12.57
CA LEU A 256 -6.14 -16.91 11.11
C LEU A 256 -7.56 -16.55 10.66
N LEU A 257 -8.57 -17.05 11.38
CA LEU A 257 -9.97 -16.68 11.12
C LEU A 257 -10.27 -15.25 11.57
N GLY A 258 -9.60 -14.78 12.63
CA GLY A 258 -9.86 -13.49 13.25
C GLY A 258 -11.20 -13.45 13.99
N GLY A 259 -11.42 -12.35 14.71
CA GLY A 259 -12.70 -12.03 15.32
C GLY A 259 -13.47 -10.98 14.52
N VAL A 260 -14.62 -10.56 15.05
CA VAL A 260 -15.46 -9.54 14.44
C VAL A 260 -15.12 -8.18 15.05
N GLU A 261 -14.67 -7.24 14.21
CA GLU A 261 -14.51 -5.83 14.58
C GLU A 261 -15.90 -5.23 14.88
N LYS A 262 -16.06 -4.60 16.06
CA LYS A 262 -17.30 -3.94 16.45
C LYS A 262 -17.11 -2.43 16.46
N VAL A 263 -17.93 -1.73 15.67
CA VAL A 263 -18.05 -0.28 15.71
C VAL A 263 -19.27 0.05 16.56
N LEU A 264 -19.06 0.77 17.66
CA LEU A 264 -20.12 1.23 18.54
C LEU A 264 -20.80 2.47 17.92
N GLU A 265 -22.03 2.76 18.34
CA GLU A 265 -22.81 3.90 17.84
C GLU A 265 -22.14 5.26 18.12
N ASN A 266 -21.30 5.33 19.15
CA ASN A 266 -20.48 6.50 19.49
C ASN A 266 -19.26 6.71 18.58
N GLY A 267 -19.07 5.86 17.56
CA GLY A 267 -17.95 5.92 16.62
C GLY A 267 -16.64 5.31 17.16
N SER A 268 -16.63 4.78 18.38
CA SER A 268 -15.48 4.04 18.90
C SER A 268 -15.41 2.64 18.31
N ARG A 269 -14.19 2.15 18.13
CA ARG A 269 -13.87 0.88 17.49
C ARG A 269 -13.30 -0.08 18.54
N ILE A 270 -13.82 -1.30 18.57
CA ILE A 270 -13.26 -2.41 19.35
C ILE A 270 -12.57 -3.38 18.39
N ARG A 271 -11.30 -3.69 18.66
CA ARG A 271 -10.50 -4.62 17.84
C ARG A 271 -11.08 -6.04 17.89
N GLY A 272 -11.09 -6.72 16.74
CA GLY A 272 -11.47 -8.13 16.61
C GLY A 272 -10.26 -9.07 16.48
N ASP A 273 -9.04 -8.55 16.44
CA ASP A 273 -7.84 -9.32 16.12
C ASP A 273 -7.30 -10.08 17.34
N ILE A 274 -6.76 -11.27 17.11
CA ILE A 274 -6.20 -12.13 18.16
C ILE A 274 -4.68 -12.12 18.03
N ASN A 275 -3.98 -11.77 19.11
CA ASN A 275 -2.53 -11.79 19.15
C ASN A 275 -2.05 -13.01 19.94
N ILE A 276 -1.06 -13.74 19.43
CA ILE A 276 -0.54 -14.97 20.03
C ILE A 276 0.96 -14.84 20.26
N LEU A 277 1.41 -15.23 21.46
CA LEU A 277 2.82 -15.33 21.82
C LEU A 277 3.18 -16.78 22.18
N LEU A 278 4.19 -17.32 21.50
CA LEU A 278 4.73 -18.66 21.72
C LEU A 278 6.05 -18.56 22.50
N ILE A 279 6.02 -18.91 23.78
CA ILE A 279 7.22 -19.04 24.62
C ILE A 279 7.52 -20.52 24.80
N GLY A 280 8.77 -20.89 24.62
CA GLY A 280 9.22 -22.27 24.87
C GLY A 280 10.71 -22.42 24.73
N ASP A 281 11.22 -23.60 25.02
CA ASP A 281 12.63 -23.92 24.86
C ASP A 281 13.03 -23.87 23.37
N PRO A 282 14.33 -23.70 23.04
CA PRO A 282 14.80 -23.88 21.68
C PRO A 282 14.47 -25.29 21.19
N SER A 283 14.32 -25.45 19.87
CA SER A 283 14.04 -26.74 19.20
C SER A 283 12.62 -27.30 19.34
N VAL A 284 11.65 -26.55 19.89
CA VAL A 284 10.23 -26.96 19.97
C VAL A 284 9.42 -26.57 18.70
N ALA A 285 10.06 -26.55 17.53
CA ALA A 285 9.45 -26.21 16.24
C ALA A 285 8.70 -24.85 16.16
N LYS A 286 8.90 -23.91 17.11
CA LYS A 286 8.22 -22.61 17.16
C LYS A 286 8.42 -21.79 15.88
N SER A 287 9.67 -21.61 15.44
CA SER A 287 9.96 -20.89 14.19
C SER A 287 9.39 -21.62 12.95
N GLN A 288 9.22 -22.95 13.02
CA GLN A 288 8.60 -23.70 11.94
C GLN A 288 7.08 -23.47 11.87
N LEU A 289 6.41 -23.30 13.01
CA LEU A 289 5.01 -22.87 13.06
C LEU A 289 4.83 -21.48 12.46
N LEU A 290 5.72 -20.52 12.78
CA LEU A 290 5.70 -19.18 12.19
C LEU A 290 5.80 -19.24 10.66
N ARG A 291 6.76 -20.02 10.13
CA ARG A 291 6.91 -20.21 8.68
C ARG A 291 5.68 -20.84 8.04
N TYR A 292 5.02 -21.77 8.72
CA TYR A 292 3.81 -22.37 8.21
C TYR A 292 2.68 -21.33 8.06
N VAL A 293 2.49 -20.49 9.07
CA VAL A 293 1.53 -19.37 9.03
C VAL A 293 1.88 -18.37 7.93
N LEU A 294 3.17 -18.06 7.77
CA LEU A 294 3.66 -17.16 6.72
C LEU A 294 3.26 -17.62 5.31
N HIS A 295 3.31 -18.92 5.03
CA HIS A 295 2.95 -19.47 3.72
C HIS A 295 1.46 -19.76 3.56
N THR A 296 0.73 -19.91 4.67
CA THR A 296 -0.71 -20.24 4.64
C THR A 296 -1.59 -19.00 4.61
N ALA A 297 -1.26 -17.98 5.41
CA ALA A 297 -2.11 -16.81 5.55
C ALA A 297 -1.90 -15.83 4.39
N PRO A 298 -2.97 -15.29 3.80
CA PRO A 298 -2.84 -14.18 2.87
C PRO A 298 -2.31 -12.96 3.64
N ARG A 299 -1.38 -12.21 3.06
CA ARG A 299 -0.77 -11.00 3.66
C ARG A 299 -0.01 -11.28 4.97
N ALA A 300 0.76 -12.37 5.01
CA ALA A 300 1.67 -12.60 6.11
C ALA A 300 3.04 -11.93 5.88
N ILE A 301 3.56 -11.22 6.88
CA ILE A 301 4.86 -10.54 6.81
C ILE A 301 5.79 -11.11 7.88
N PRO A 302 6.99 -11.59 7.51
CA PRO A 302 7.97 -12.08 8.46
C PRO A 302 8.85 -10.93 8.96
N THR A 303 9.07 -10.88 10.26
CA THR A 303 9.95 -9.92 10.93
C THR A 303 10.76 -10.62 12.02
N THR A 304 11.96 -10.11 12.31
CA THR A 304 12.82 -10.64 13.37
C THR A 304 13.00 -9.59 14.46
N GLY A 305 13.04 -9.98 15.73
CA GLY A 305 13.14 -9.05 16.85
C GLY A 305 14.41 -8.19 16.82
N ARG A 306 15.50 -8.69 16.23
CA ARG A 306 16.76 -7.94 16.05
C ARG A 306 16.79 -7.07 14.78
N GLY A 307 16.12 -7.52 13.72
CA GLY A 307 16.09 -6.81 12.43
C GLY A 307 14.99 -5.76 12.32
N SER A 308 14.10 -5.68 13.31
CA SER A 308 12.90 -4.85 13.28
C SER A 308 13.03 -3.73 14.30
N SER A 309 13.51 -2.58 13.87
CA SER A 309 13.41 -1.36 14.68
C SER A 309 11.96 -0.86 14.71
N GLY A 310 11.59 -0.08 15.72
CA GLY A 310 10.26 0.51 15.86
C GLY A 310 9.88 1.36 14.64
N VAL A 311 10.88 1.99 14.01
CA VAL A 311 10.71 2.74 12.75
C VAL A 311 10.45 1.80 11.56
N GLY A 312 11.15 0.67 11.48
CA GLY A 312 10.94 -0.35 10.43
C GLY A 312 9.63 -1.13 10.59
N LEU A 313 9.07 -1.20 11.80
CA LEU A 313 7.79 -1.84 12.08
C LEU A 313 6.60 -0.92 11.77
N THR A 314 6.73 0.37 12.08
CA THR A 314 5.63 1.34 11.98
C THR A 314 5.63 2.05 10.64
N ALA A 315 6.28 3.21 10.53
CA ALA A 315 6.56 3.89 9.28
C ALA A 315 7.67 4.93 9.50
N ALA A 316 8.40 5.23 8.43
CA ALA A 316 9.53 6.15 8.42
C ALA A 316 9.25 7.34 7.51
N VAL A 317 9.73 8.52 7.89
CA VAL A 317 9.79 9.67 6.98
C VAL A 317 11.19 9.69 6.36
N THR A 318 11.27 9.47 5.06
CA THR A 318 12.52 9.53 4.29
C THR A 318 12.54 10.79 3.43
N THR A 319 13.73 11.28 3.09
CA THR A 319 13.90 12.37 2.14
C THR A 319 14.47 11.82 0.84
N ASP A 320 13.83 12.12 -0.29
CA ASP A 320 14.36 11.79 -1.60
C ASP A 320 15.60 12.65 -1.88
N GLN A 321 16.67 12.02 -2.36
CA GLN A 321 17.97 12.68 -2.57
C GLN A 321 17.98 13.55 -3.82
N GLU A 322 17.10 13.28 -4.80
CA GLU A 322 17.05 14.06 -6.04
C GLU A 322 16.16 15.29 -5.92
N THR A 323 14.98 15.14 -5.31
CA THR A 323 13.99 16.23 -5.20
C THR A 323 14.08 16.96 -3.86
N GLY A 324 14.80 16.42 -2.88
CA GLY A 324 14.81 16.91 -1.50
C GLY A 324 13.46 16.72 -0.78
N GLU A 325 12.54 15.96 -1.37
CA GLU A 325 11.16 15.84 -0.88
C GLU A 325 11.06 14.83 0.26
N ARG A 326 10.26 15.16 1.27
CA ARG A 326 9.90 14.22 2.32
C ARG A 326 8.84 13.24 1.78
N ARG A 327 9.08 11.95 1.94
CA ARG A 327 8.20 10.84 1.61
C ARG A 327 7.92 10.01 2.85
N LEU A 328 6.72 9.44 2.90
CA LEU A 328 6.33 8.50 3.97
C LEU A 328 6.53 7.08 3.45
N GLU A 329 7.30 6.28 4.19
CA GLU A 329 7.58 4.88 3.89
C GLU A 329 6.88 3.99 4.92
N ALA A 330 6.08 3.03 4.44
CA ALA A 330 5.36 2.08 5.29
C ALA A 330 6.31 1.05 5.91
N GLY A 331 6.17 0.81 7.22
CA GLY A 331 6.83 -0.29 7.92
C GLY A 331 6.07 -1.61 7.80
N ALA A 332 6.66 -2.66 8.37
CA ALA A 332 6.16 -4.03 8.24
C ALA A 332 4.72 -4.22 8.74
N MET A 333 4.30 -3.54 9.82
CA MET A 333 2.93 -3.70 10.36
C MET A 333 1.88 -3.00 9.50
N VAL A 334 2.23 -1.86 8.88
CA VAL A 334 1.33 -1.14 7.95
C VAL A 334 1.16 -1.91 6.65
N LEU A 335 2.25 -2.50 6.12
CA LEU A 335 2.20 -3.38 4.95
C LEU A 335 1.31 -4.62 5.20
N GLY A 336 1.17 -5.04 6.45
CA GLY A 336 0.41 -6.18 6.91
C GLY A 336 -1.03 -5.88 7.34
N ASP A 337 -1.64 -4.76 6.94
CA ASP A 337 -3.04 -4.44 7.26
C ASP A 337 -3.98 -5.57 6.79
N ARG A 338 -4.87 -5.98 7.70
CA ARG A 338 -5.76 -7.16 7.61
C ARG A 338 -5.06 -8.49 7.37
N GLY A 339 -3.79 -8.58 7.76
CA GLY A 339 -2.97 -9.79 7.65
C GLY A 339 -2.41 -10.24 8.99
N VAL A 340 -1.34 -11.04 8.92
CA VAL A 340 -0.64 -11.57 10.09
C VAL A 340 0.83 -11.15 10.06
N VAL A 341 1.31 -10.54 11.13
CA VAL A 341 2.72 -10.21 11.29
C VAL A 341 3.38 -11.28 12.16
N CYS A 342 4.33 -12.01 11.59
CA CYS A 342 5.06 -13.07 12.27
C CYS A 342 6.40 -12.54 12.78
N ILE A 343 6.56 -12.41 14.10
CA ILE A 343 7.80 -11.92 14.74
C ILE A 343 8.55 -13.10 15.36
N ASP A 344 9.73 -13.42 14.85
CA ASP A 344 10.65 -14.38 15.50
C ASP A 344 11.63 -13.65 16.43
N GLU A 345 12.14 -14.34 17.45
CA GLU A 345 13.07 -13.81 18.46
C GLU A 345 12.56 -12.53 19.15
N PHE A 346 11.30 -12.51 19.57
CA PHE A 346 10.68 -11.36 20.23
C PHE A 346 11.41 -10.96 21.54
N ASP A 347 12.14 -11.89 22.17
CA ASP A 347 12.98 -11.63 23.34
C ASP A 347 14.21 -10.76 23.05
N LYS A 348 14.66 -10.67 21.79
CA LYS A 348 15.83 -9.88 21.36
C LYS A 348 15.49 -8.44 20.96
N MET A 349 14.22 -8.09 21.02
CA MET A 349 13.75 -6.75 20.69
C MET A 349 14.09 -5.75 21.79
N SER A 350 14.47 -4.53 21.40
CA SER A 350 14.75 -3.45 22.36
C SER A 350 13.46 -2.96 23.05
N ASP A 351 13.58 -2.41 24.25
CA ASP A 351 12.41 -1.90 24.98
C ASP A 351 11.77 -0.69 24.30
N MET A 352 12.55 0.11 23.56
CA MET A 352 12.04 1.21 22.73
C MET A 352 11.16 0.72 21.58
N ASP A 353 11.51 -0.40 20.96
CA ASP A 353 10.73 -0.94 19.84
C ASP A 353 9.44 -1.61 20.37
N ARG A 354 9.52 -2.20 21.57
CA ARG A 354 8.36 -2.80 22.24
C ARG A 354 7.26 -1.78 22.55
N THR A 355 7.61 -0.57 22.99
CA THR A 355 6.61 0.48 23.26
C THR A 355 5.89 0.93 21.99
N ALA A 356 6.61 1.05 20.87
CA ALA A 356 6.02 1.38 19.57
C ALA A 356 5.00 0.33 19.11
N ILE A 357 5.30 -0.96 19.32
CA ILE A 357 4.38 -2.06 18.99
C ILE A 357 3.12 -2.02 19.87
N HIS A 358 3.24 -1.70 21.16
CA HIS A 358 2.08 -1.68 22.07
C HIS A 358 1.01 -0.68 21.63
N GLU A 359 1.42 0.50 21.16
CA GLU A 359 0.48 1.51 20.61
C GLU A 359 -0.30 0.93 19.42
N VAL A 360 0.43 0.33 18.48
CA VAL A 360 -0.13 -0.20 17.23
C VAL A 360 -1.01 -1.42 17.49
N MET A 361 -0.60 -2.33 18.38
CA MET A 361 -1.38 -3.53 18.72
C MET A 361 -2.70 -3.17 19.42
N GLU A 362 -2.72 -2.10 20.21
CA GLU A 362 -3.92 -1.70 20.95
C GLU A 362 -4.87 -0.86 20.10
N GLN A 363 -4.36 0.15 19.40
CA GLN A 363 -5.18 1.05 18.59
C GLN A 363 -5.47 0.49 17.18
N GLY A 364 -4.63 -0.43 16.70
CA GLY A 364 -4.63 -0.95 15.33
C GLY A 364 -4.53 0.16 14.28
N ARG A 365 -3.83 1.24 14.62
CA ARG A 365 -3.49 2.40 13.80
C ARG A 365 -2.14 2.94 14.27
N VAL A 366 -1.37 3.49 13.35
CA VAL A 366 -0.09 4.16 13.62
C VAL A 366 -0.31 5.65 13.41
N THR A 367 0.09 6.46 14.40
CA THR A 367 0.10 7.92 14.24
C THR A 367 1.54 8.42 14.15
N ILE A 368 1.85 9.18 13.08
CA ILE A 368 3.19 9.74 12.87
C ILE A 368 3.07 11.25 12.82
N ALA A 369 3.81 11.90 13.72
CA ALA A 369 3.99 13.34 13.79
C ALA A 369 5.50 13.66 13.77
N LYS A 370 6.12 13.57 12.59
CA LYS A 370 7.57 13.77 12.45
C LYS A 370 7.89 14.55 11.18
N ALA A 371 8.90 15.43 11.27
CA ALA A 371 9.37 16.23 10.15
C ALA A 371 8.24 16.98 9.40
N GLY A 372 7.29 17.56 10.15
CA GLY A 372 6.16 18.31 9.60
C GLY A 372 5.09 17.47 8.90
N ILE A 373 5.18 16.14 8.95
CA ILE A 373 4.17 15.23 8.44
C ILE A 373 3.35 14.72 9.63
N HIS A 374 2.04 15.02 9.60
CA HIS A 374 1.05 14.48 10.51
C HIS A 374 0.16 13.51 9.73
N ALA A 375 0.44 12.22 9.85
CA ALA A 375 -0.28 11.18 9.12
C ALA A 375 -0.78 10.08 10.06
N ARG A 376 -1.93 9.50 9.73
CA ARG A 376 -2.49 8.33 10.42
C ARG A 376 -2.57 7.19 9.42
N LEU A 377 -1.85 6.10 9.69
CA LEU A 377 -1.84 4.89 8.88
C LEU A 377 -2.63 3.79 9.59
N ASN A 378 -3.34 2.97 8.82
CA ASN A 378 -4.02 1.81 9.36
C ASN A 378 -3.04 0.63 9.46
N ALA A 379 -3.10 -0.10 10.56
CA ALA A 379 -2.27 -1.27 10.82
C ALA A 379 -3.06 -2.31 11.63
N ARG A 380 -4.22 -2.70 11.12
CA ARG A 380 -5.10 -3.73 11.69
C ARG A 380 -4.49 -5.09 11.39
N CYS A 381 -3.55 -5.53 12.21
CA CYS A 381 -2.86 -6.79 11.98
C CYS A 381 -2.93 -7.65 13.24
N SER A 382 -3.00 -8.96 13.03
CA SER A 382 -2.79 -9.93 14.10
C SER A 382 -1.30 -10.21 14.23
N VAL A 383 -0.78 -10.19 15.45
CA VAL A 383 0.63 -10.46 15.74
C VAL A 383 0.81 -11.88 16.24
N LEU A 384 1.65 -12.64 15.56
CA LEU A 384 2.12 -13.95 15.99
C LEU A 384 3.60 -13.85 16.33
N ALA A 385 3.93 -13.91 17.62
CA ALA A 385 5.30 -13.78 18.10
C ALA A 385 5.85 -15.11 18.66
N ALA A 386 7.14 -15.37 18.45
CA ALA A 386 7.86 -16.43 19.14
C ALA A 386 9.01 -15.83 19.97
N ALA A 387 9.17 -16.33 21.19
CA ALA A 387 10.22 -15.90 22.10
C ALA A 387 10.87 -17.08 22.81
N ASN A 388 12.12 -16.90 23.22
CA ASN A 388 12.82 -17.83 24.10
C ASN A 388 12.77 -17.34 25.56
N PRO A 389 12.69 -18.24 26.55
CA PRO A 389 12.78 -17.86 27.95
C PRO A 389 14.17 -17.31 28.27
N VAL A 390 14.25 -16.38 29.23
CA VAL A 390 15.48 -15.64 29.61
C VAL A 390 16.66 -16.56 29.92
N TYR A 391 16.40 -17.72 30.54
CA TYR A 391 17.44 -18.68 30.95
C TYR A 391 17.62 -19.84 29.97
N GLY A 392 17.07 -19.76 28.75
CA GLY A 392 17.17 -20.79 27.71
C GLY A 392 16.36 -22.06 27.97
N ARG A 393 16.01 -22.35 29.24
CA ARG A 393 15.06 -23.39 29.63
C ARG A 393 14.02 -22.85 30.59
N VAL A 394 12.77 -23.27 30.41
CA VAL A 394 11.72 -23.04 31.40
C VAL A 394 12.05 -23.87 32.65
N ARG A 395 12.29 -23.20 33.79
CA ARG A 395 12.38 -23.90 35.08
C ARG A 395 10.99 -24.41 35.45
N THR A 396 10.76 -25.71 35.30
CA THR A 396 9.66 -26.39 35.97
C THR A 396 9.96 -26.41 37.47
N SER A 397 9.58 -25.36 38.18
CA SER A 397 9.51 -25.44 39.64
C SER A 397 8.40 -26.43 40.00
N ASN A 398 8.76 -27.44 40.77
CA ASN A 398 7.84 -28.40 41.37
C ASN A 398 6.65 -27.68 42.04
N ARG A 399 5.51 -27.62 41.35
CA ARG A 399 4.18 -27.61 41.97
C ARG A 399 3.23 -28.42 41.08
N SER A 400 3.10 -29.69 41.46
CA SER A 400 1.94 -30.51 41.19
C SER A 400 0.67 -29.76 41.58
N SER A 401 0.05 -29.09 40.62
CA SER A 401 -1.38 -28.80 40.63
C SER A 401 -1.81 -28.65 39.18
N ARG A 402 -2.83 -29.42 38.81
CA ARG A 402 -3.43 -29.45 37.47
C ARG A 402 -3.76 -28.02 37.02
N PHE A 403 -2.92 -27.44 36.16
CA PHE A 403 -3.26 -26.28 35.34
C PHE A 403 -3.14 -26.68 33.87
N ASN A 404 -4.07 -27.52 33.42
CA ASN A 404 -4.51 -27.48 32.03
C ASN A 404 -5.40 -26.24 31.91
N GLY A 405 -4.80 -25.09 31.64
CA GLY A 405 -5.51 -23.84 31.52
C GLY A 405 -4.72 -22.88 30.66
N VAL A 406 -5.15 -22.75 29.40
CA VAL A 406 -4.82 -21.63 28.53
C VAL A 406 -5.06 -20.34 29.32
N GLN A 407 -4.02 -19.58 29.60
CA GLN A 407 -4.18 -18.26 30.20
C GLN A 407 -4.56 -17.30 29.07
N VAL A 408 -5.86 -17.25 28.76
CA VAL A 408 -6.43 -16.21 27.91
C VAL A 408 -6.41 -14.93 28.74
N LEU A 409 -5.47 -14.02 28.45
CA LEU A 409 -5.49 -12.67 29.00
C LEU A 409 -6.62 -11.88 28.32
N THR A 410 -7.86 -12.07 28.76
CA THR A 410 -8.93 -11.10 28.50
C THR A 410 -8.73 -9.90 29.41
N GLY A 411 -8.69 -8.70 28.85
CA GLY A 411 -8.60 -7.43 29.58
C GLY A 411 -9.75 -7.24 30.59
N PRO A 412 -9.66 -6.23 31.48
CA PRO A 412 -10.55 -6.09 32.63
C PRO A 412 -11.99 -5.81 32.18
N GLY A 413 -12.84 -6.83 32.23
CA GLY A 413 -14.29 -6.71 32.08
C GLY A 413 -14.91 -6.27 33.40
N LEU A 414 -15.62 -5.15 33.35
CA LEU A 414 -16.49 -4.61 34.39
C LEU A 414 -17.44 -5.70 34.93
N ASN A 415 -17.19 -6.16 36.17
CA ASN A 415 -18.19 -6.93 36.92
C ASN A 415 -19.25 -5.95 37.45
N GLY A 416 -20.35 -5.84 36.70
CA GLY A 416 -21.60 -5.31 37.21
C GLY A 416 -22.19 -6.25 38.25
N SER A 417 -22.45 -5.70 39.43
CA SER A 417 -23.24 -6.30 40.50
C SER A 417 -24.64 -6.66 39.99
N ARG A 418 -25.05 -7.91 40.19
CA ARG A 418 -26.47 -8.28 40.26
C ARG A 418 -26.69 -9.30 41.37
N SER A 419 -27.58 -8.88 42.28
CA SER A 419 -28.32 -9.57 43.35
C SER A 419 -27.51 -10.38 44.35
#